data_AF-A0A497IL11-F1
#
_entry.id   AF-A0A497IL11-F1
#
_cell.length_a   1.000
_cell.length_b   1.000
_cell.length_c   1.000
_cell.angle_alpha   90.00
_cell.angle_beta   90.00
_cell.angle_gamma   90.00
#
_symmetry.space_group_name_H-M   'P 1'
#
loop_
_entity.id
_entity.type
_entity.pdbx_description
1 polymer ?
#
loop_
_entity_poly.entity_id
_entity_poly.type
_entity_poly.pdbx_seq_one_letter_code
_entity_poly.pdbx_strand_id
1 'polypeptide(L)'
;MVDDDAVFGEVVRVDGVNAYVVRAVFGSSRESGVGEFVGVESAEGVVVSVVTGVERLIPEDVVSMLSFEMESKYLPYSADLGTSYYLVFGLGLLYRECVRYGLRVAPQVRSRVWRLEDDVIRKFHLSFGSVSISYFNRYREALGDDVLLAIVDELWRVLPEAQTMLVPVRKYLRGGGVL
;
A
#
# COMPACT_ATOMS: atom_id res chain seq x y z
N MET A 1 6.07 19.93 0.54
CA MET A 1 5.69 19.82 1.95
C MET A 1 4.58 18.80 1.98
N VAL A 2 4.77 17.67 2.67
CA VAL A 2 3.71 16.69 2.88
C VAL A 2 2.89 17.23 4.06
N ASP A 3 1.59 17.42 3.89
CA ASP A 3 0.72 17.80 5.01
C ASP A 3 0.77 16.71 6.07
N ASP A 4 0.98 17.09 7.33
CA ASP A 4 1.04 16.12 8.45
C ASP A 4 -0.30 15.36 8.61
N ASP A 5 -1.41 15.88 8.08
CA ASP A 5 -2.73 15.23 8.03
C ASP A 5 -2.82 14.09 6.99
N ALA A 6 -1.85 13.97 6.06
CA ALA A 6 -1.79 12.89 5.08
C ALA A 6 -0.91 11.71 5.54
N VAL A 7 -0.25 11.84 6.70
CA VAL A 7 0.62 10.80 7.24
C VAL A 7 -0.23 9.62 7.70
N PHE A 8 -0.06 8.53 6.99
CA PHE A 8 -0.76 7.28 7.20
C PHE A 8 -0.10 6.45 8.31
N GLY A 9 1.24 6.48 8.37
CA GLY A 9 1.98 5.58 9.22
C GLY A 9 3.48 5.83 9.21
N GLU A 10 4.17 4.96 9.93
CA GLU A 10 5.62 4.93 10.05
C GLU A 10 6.13 3.51 9.83
N VAL A 11 7.23 3.36 9.09
CA VAL A 11 7.89 2.06 8.91
C VAL A 11 8.46 1.58 10.24
N VAL A 12 7.97 0.46 10.75
CA VAL A 12 8.45 -0.15 12.01
C VAL A 12 9.33 -1.37 11.78
N ARG A 13 9.20 -2.03 10.62
CA ARG A 13 9.99 -3.21 10.26
C ARG A 13 10.24 -3.24 8.75
N VAL A 14 11.41 -3.72 8.36
CA VAL A 14 11.82 -3.92 6.97
C VAL A 14 12.15 -5.41 6.80
N ASP A 15 11.29 -6.13 6.08
CA ASP A 15 11.42 -7.57 5.86
C ASP A 15 12.18 -7.89 4.56
N GLY A 16 12.34 -6.90 3.67
CA GLY A 16 13.16 -7.01 2.48
C GLY A 16 13.28 -5.68 1.74
N VAL A 17 13.95 -5.69 0.58
CA VAL A 17 14.18 -4.48 -0.23
C VAL A 17 12.87 -3.88 -0.74
N ASN A 18 11.82 -4.68 -0.90
CA ASN A 18 10.51 -4.25 -1.36
C ASN A 18 9.40 -4.52 -0.33
N ALA A 19 9.68 -5.00 0.88
CA ALA A 19 8.64 -5.45 1.81
C ALA A 19 8.83 -4.84 3.20
N TYR A 20 7.80 -4.14 3.69
CA TYR A 20 7.86 -3.34 4.90
C TYR A 20 6.60 -3.52 5.74
N VAL A 21 6.74 -3.32 7.05
CA VAL A 21 5.61 -3.21 7.97
C VAL A 21 5.50 -1.78 8.44
N VAL A 22 4.29 -1.24 8.28
CA VAL A 22 3.96 0.14 8.61
C VAL A 22 2.98 0.15 9.76
N ARG A 23 3.30 0.84 10.84
CA ARG A 23 2.36 1.07 11.94
C ARG A 23 1.54 2.31 11.61
N ALA A 24 0.21 2.19 11.60
CA ALA A 24 -0.65 3.35 11.41
C ALA A 24 -0.57 4.31 12.60
N VAL A 25 -0.67 5.61 12.31
CA VAL A 25 -0.78 6.64 13.34
C VAL A 25 -2.24 6.76 13.77
N PHE A 26 -2.48 6.75 15.09
CA PHE A 26 -3.83 6.97 15.66
C PHE A 26 -4.37 8.33 15.23
N GLY A 27 -5.58 8.36 14.65
CA GLY A 27 -6.25 9.57 14.19
C GLY A 27 -6.48 9.66 12.68
N SER A 28 -5.90 8.77 11.87
CA SER A 28 -6.27 8.67 10.45
C SER A 28 -7.69 8.10 10.34
N SER A 29 -8.67 8.95 10.03
CA SER A 29 -10.10 8.60 9.96
C SER A 29 -10.48 7.62 8.84
N ARG A 30 -9.50 7.19 8.03
CA ARG A 30 -9.70 6.31 6.89
C ARG A 30 -8.77 5.11 7.06
N GLU A 31 -9.33 3.92 7.04
CA GLU A 31 -8.57 2.67 6.89
C GLU A 31 -8.02 2.59 5.47
N SER A 32 -6.84 2.00 5.27
CA SER A 32 -6.30 1.77 3.92
C SER A 32 -6.64 0.37 3.46
N GLY A 33 -7.13 0.28 2.21
CA GLY A 33 -7.48 -0.98 1.58
C GLY A 33 -6.27 -1.66 0.94
N VAL A 34 -6.35 -2.98 0.79
CA VAL A 34 -5.41 -3.71 -0.07
C VAL A 34 -5.52 -3.18 -1.50
N GLY A 35 -4.39 -2.92 -2.14
CA GLY A 35 -4.30 -2.32 -3.48
C GLY A 35 -4.11 -0.79 -3.47
N GLU A 36 -4.28 -0.13 -2.33
CA GLU A 36 -4.08 1.32 -2.23
C GLU A 36 -2.60 1.69 -2.33
N PHE A 37 -2.30 2.78 -3.04
CA PHE A 37 -0.94 3.27 -3.21
C PHE A 37 -0.51 4.20 -2.08
N VAL A 38 0.68 3.93 -1.53
CA VAL A 38 1.30 4.72 -0.47
C VAL A 38 2.72 5.14 -0.85
N GLY A 39 3.12 6.31 -0.38
CA GLY A 39 4.46 6.86 -0.55
C GLY A 39 5.25 6.60 0.70
N VAL A 40 6.46 6.05 0.54
CA VAL A 40 7.40 5.86 1.65
C VAL A 40 8.58 6.79 1.44
N GLU A 41 8.95 7.50 2.51
CA GLU A 41 10.12 8.38 2.50
C GLU A 41 11.42 7.60 2.26
N SER A 42 12.21 8.05 1.30
CA SER A 42 13.53 7.51 1.01
C SER A 42 14.53 8.64 0.73
N ALA A 43 15.81 8.38 0.97
CA ALA A 43 16.89 9.34 0.75
C ALA A 43 17.00 9.78 -0.72
N GLU A 44 16.61 8.93 -1.66
CA GLU A 44 16.67 9.19 -3.10
C GLU A 44 15.37 9.76 -3.68
N GLY A 45 14.29 9.87 -2.90
CA GLY A 45 12.98 10.31 -3.41
C GLY A 45 11.81 9.61 -2.71
N VAL A 46 10.71 9.42 -3.44
CA VAL A 46 9.52 8.76 -2.90
C VAL A 46 9.47 7.33 -3.42
N VAL A 47 9.45 6.36 -2.50
CA VAL A 47 9.23 4.97 -2.85
C VAL A 47 7.73 4.74 -2.97
N VAL A 48 7.27 4.52 -4.20
CA VAL A 48 5.87 4.19 -4.50
C VAL A 48 5.65 2.74 -4.13
N SER A 49 4.72 2.52 -3.22
CA SER A 49 4.41 1.22 -2.65
C SER A 49 2.91 0.96 -2.66
N VAL A 50 2.53 -0.28 -2.43
CA VAL A 50 1.13 -0.72 -2.34
C VAL A 50 0.87 -1.43 -1.03
N VAL A 51 -0.32 -1.25 -0.46
CA VAL A 51 -0.77 -2.04 0.69
C VAL A 51 -1.16 -3.43 0.22
N THR A 52 -0.52 -4.45 0.77
CA THR A 52 -0.75 -5.88 0.44
C THR A 52 -1.60 -6.60 1.49
N GLY A 53 -1.63 -6.09 2.72
CA GLY A 53 -2.38 -6.70 3.81
C GLY A 53 -2.44 -5.81 5.05
N VAL A 54 -3.30 -6.19 5.99
CA VAL A 54 -3.50 -5.50 7.27
C VAL A 54 -3.48 -6.54 8.38
N GLU A 55 -2.63 -6.31 9.39
CA GLU A 55 -2.55 -7.09 10.61
C GLU A 55 -3.00 -6.21 11.78
N ARG A 56 -4.01 -6.66 12.52
CA ARG A 56 -4.47 -5.96 13.73
C ARG A 56 -4.01 -6.76 14.93
N LEU A 57 -3.14 -6.17 15.74
CA LEU A 57 -2.72 -6.77 17.00
C LEU A 57 -3.47 -6.09 18.14
N ILE A 58 -4.20 -6.89 18.89
CA ILE A 58 -4.75 -6.50 20.19
C ILE A 58 -3.70 -6.92 21.22
N PRO A 59 -3.19 -6.01 22.07
CA PRO A 59 -2.24 -6.37 23.11
C PRO A 59 -2.78 -7.51 24.00
N GLU A 60 -1.96 -8.53 24.28
CA GLU A 60 -2.37 -9.72 25.05
C GLU A 60 -2.95 -9.37 26.44
N ASP A 61 -2.42 -8.31 27.06
CA ASP A 61 -2.92 -7.79 28.34
C ASP A 61 -4.40 -7.39 28.26
N VAL A 62 -4.87 -6.92 27.11
CA VAL A 62 -6.27 -6.53 26.85
C VAL A 62 -7.11 -7.75 26.47
N VAL A 63 -6.54 -8.74 25.77
CA VAL A 63 -7.19 -10.01 25.44
C VAL A 63 -7.64 -10.74 26.70
N SER A 64 -6.83 -10.69 27.76
CA SER A 64 -7.16 -11.29 29.06
C SER A 64 -8.36 -10.61 29.78
N MET A 65 -8.68 -9.36 29.43
CA MET A 65 -9.80 -8.60 29.98
C MET A 65 -11.09 -8.68 29.13
N LEU A 66 -10.96 -9.16 27.89
CA LEU A 66 -12.07 -9.38 26.94
C LEU A 66 -12.70 -10.76 27.16
N SER A 67 -13.20 -11.03 28.37
CA SER A 67 -14.14 -12.15 28.53
C SER A 67 -15.41 -11.86 27.70
N PHE A 68 -16.05 -12.90 27.15
CA PHE A 68 -17.22 -12.79 26.25
C PHE A 68 -18.36 -11.93 26.85
N GLU A 69 -18.47 -11.87 28.17
CA GLU A 69 -19.47 -11.06 28.90
C GLU A 69 -19.10 -9.56 28.97
N MET A 70 -17.82 -9.23 28.86
CA MET A 70 -17.30 -7.85 28.93
C MET A 70 -17.06 -7.25 27.55
N GLU A 71 -17.06 -8.07 26.49
CA GLU A 71 -16.79 -7.68 25.10
C GLU A 71 -17.69 -6.51 24.64
N SER A 72 -18.97 -6.51 24.99
CA SER A 72 -19.92 -5.42 24.64
C SER A 72 -19.69 -4.12 25.44
N LYS A 73 -19.04 -4.19 26.61
CA LYS A 73 -18.65 -3.03 27.42
C LYS A 73 -17.32 -2.41 26.95
N TYR A 74 -16.43 -3.22 26.39
CA TYR A 74 -15.11 -2.81 25.90
C TYR A 74 -15.04 -2.62 24.38
N LEU A 75 -16.07 -3.04 23.62
CA LEU A 75 -16.22 -2.81 22.17
C LEU A 75 -15.94 -1.37 21.72
N PRO A 76 -16.36 -0.33 22.47
CA PRO A 76 -16.05 1.07 22.12
C PRO A 76 -14.57 1.40 22.26
N TYR A 77 -13.87 0.73 23.18
CA TYR A 77 -12.46 0.98 23.51
C TYR A 77 -11.50 0.04 22.75
N SER A 78 -11.98 -1.09 22.19
CA SER A 78 -11.15 -1.99 21.38
C SER A 78 -10.69 -1.36 20.07
N ALA A 79 -11.47 -0.43 19.52
CA ALA A 79 -11.07 0.38 18.37
C ALA A 79 -9.91 1.33 18.72
N ASP A 80 -9.86 1.82 19.97
CA ASP A 80 -8.84 2.75 20.47
C ASP A 80 -7.55 2.04 20.95
N LEU A 81 -7.59 0.72 21.15
CA LEU A 81 -6.45 -0.07 21.65
C LEU A 81 -5.76 -0.91 20.56
N GLY A 82 -6.39 -1.07 19.40
CA GLY A 82 -5.84 -1.83 18.29
C GLY A 82 -4.73 -1.07 17.59
N THR A 83 -3.49 -1.54 17.68
CA THR A 83 -2.44 -1.04 16.79
C THR A 83 -2.58 -1.77 15.45
N SER A 84 -2.92 -1.02 14.40
CA SER A 84 -3.02 -1.56 13.04
C SER A 84 -1.66 -1.49 12.36
N TYR A 85 -1.20 -2.65 11.89
CA TYR A 85 -0.01 -2.81 11.08
C TYR A 85 -0.41 -3.10 9.65
N TYR A 86 0.27 -2.48 8.70
CA TYR A 86 0.04 -2.65 7.28
C TYR A 86 1.26 -3.26 6.64
N LEU A 87 1.02 -4.31 5.86
CA LEU A 87 2.05 -4.94 5.03
C LEU A 87 2.13 -4.16 3.73
N VAL A 88 3.27 -3.53 3.48
CA VAL A 88 3.49 -2.63 2.35
C VAL A 88 4.55 -3.19 1.43
N PHE A 89 4.28 -3.18 0.12
CA PHE A 89 5.20 -3.65 -0.90
C PHE A 89 5.65 -2.52 -1.83
N GLY A 90 6.95 -2.26 -1.89
CA GLY A 90 7.58 -1.25 -2.73
C GLY A 90 7.66 -1.67 -4.20
N LEU A 91 7.11 -0.84 -5.09
CA LEU A 91 7.06 -1.09 -6.53
C LEU A 91 8.23 -0.43 -7.26
N GLY A 92 8.58 0.78 -6.85
CA GLY A 92 9.64 1.56 -7.49
C GLY A 92 9.87 2.92 -6.84
N LEU A 93 10.83 3.65 -7.38
CA LEU A 93 11.21 4.99 -6.92
C LEU A 93 10.71 6.04 -7.91
N LEU A 94 10.10 7.10 -7.39
CA LEU A 94 9.79 8.32 -8.11
C LEU A 94 10.74 9.44 -7.63
N TYR A 95 11.57 9.95 -8.54
CA TYR A 95 12.49 11.05 -8.26
C TYR A 95 12.47 12.08 -9.38
N ARG A 96 12.09 13.33 -9.08
CA ARG A 96 12.09 14.46 -10.03
C ARG A 96 11.56 14.06 -11.41
N GLU A 97 10.42 13.39 -11.44
CA GLU A 97 9.72 12.89 -12.65
C GLU A 97 10.35 11.68 -13.36
N CYS A 98 11.49 11.18 -12.88
CA CYS A 98 12.05 9.91 -13.32
C CYS A 98 11.45 8.76 -12.49
N VAL A 99 10.83 7.81 -13.19
CA VAL A 99 10.33 6.56 -12.60
C VAL A 99 11.38 5.47 -12.76
N ARG A 100 11.73 4.80 -11.66
CA ARG A 100 12.58 3.60 -11.67
C ARG A 100 11.80 2.44 -11.07
N TYR A 101 11.48 1.44 -11.89
CA TYR A 101 10.83 0.23 -11.42
C TYR A 101 11.83 -0.72 -10.76
N GLY A 102 11.54 -1.09 -9.51
CA GLY A 102 12.43 -1.87 -8.66
C GLY A 102 13.36 -1.03 -7.81
N LEU A 103 13.43 -1.43 -6.55
CA LEU A 103 14.23 -0.78 -5.53
C LEU A 103 15.56 -1.51 -5.39
N ARG A 104 16.62 -0.74 -5.16
CA ARG A 104 17.95 -1.27 -4.85
C ARG A 104 18.28 -1.12 -3.37
N VAL A 105 17.60 -0.19 -2.70
CA VAL A 105 17.83 0.19 -1.31
C VAL A 105 16.47 0.23 -0.64
N ALA A 106 16.37 -0.44 0.51
CA ALA A 106 15.17 -0.38 1.33
C ALA A 106 15.05 1.00 2.01
N PRO A 107 13.83 1.51 2.23
CA PRO A 107 13.56 2.60 3.15
C PRO A 107 14.10 2.31 4.55
N GLN A 108 14.31 3.37 5.34
CA GLN A 108 14.78 3.24 6.71
C GLN A 108 13.61 2.95 7.66
N VAL A 109 13.91 2.29 8.78
CA VAL A 109 12.97 2.26 9.91
C VAL A 109 12.75 3.70 10.37
N ARG A 110 11.50 4.03 10.71
CA ARG A 110 11.02 5.40 10.98
C ARG A 110 10.79 6.29 9.76
N SER A 111 10.96 5.77 8.55
CA SER A 111 10.50 6.47 7.35
C SER A 111 9.00 6.74 7.45
N ARG A 112 8.61 7.97 7.13
CA ARG A 112 7.20 8.36 7.07
C ARG A 112 6.51 7.68 5.89
N VAL A 113 5.26 7.33 6.08
CA VAL A 113 4.39 6.74 5.06
C VAL A 113 3.13 7.57 4.95
N TRP A 114 2.76 7.97 3.74
CA TRP A 114 1.58 8.77 3.47
C TRP A 114 0.81 8.17 2.28
N ARG A 115 -0.47 8.52 2.18
CA ARG A 115 -1.27 8.13 1.01
C ARG A 115 -0.84 8.93 -0.20
N LEU A 116 -0.70 8.29 -1.35
CA LEU A 116 -0.37 9.01 -2.56
C LEU A 116 -1.61 9.69 -3.14
N GLU A 117 -1.44 10.94 -3.55
CA GLU A 117 -2.44 11.64 -4.34
C GLU A 117 -2.55 11.03 -5.74
N ASP A 118 -3.75 11.10 -6.32
CA ASP A 118 -4.05 10.58 -7.65
C ASP A 118 -3.06 11.13 -8.71
N ASP A 119 -2.61 12.39 -8.60
CA ASP A 119 -1.61 12.99 -9.50
C ASP A 119 -0.24 12.32 -9.42
N VAL A 120 0.20 11.91 -8.23
CA VAL A 120 1.48 11.23 -8.04
C VAL A 120 1.40 9.80 -8.58
N ILE A 121 0.29 9.11 -8.33
CA ILE A 121 0.01 7.79 -8.90
C ILE A 121 0.02 7.87 -10.43
N ARG A 122 -0.62 8.90 -11.00
CA ARG A 122 -0.63 9.15 -12.45
C ARG A 122 0.79 9.36 -12.98
N LYS A 123 1.61 10.21 -12.35
CA LYS A 123 3.02 10.44 -12.74
C LYS A 123 3.87 9.17 -12.70
N PHE A 124 3.63 8.28 -11.74
CA PHE A 124 4.38 7.03 -11.65
C PHE A 124 4.04 6.04 -12.77
N HIS A 125 2.80 6.09 -13.26
CA HIS A 125 2.30 5.16 -14.28
C HIS A 125 2.28 5.74 -15.70
N LEU A 126 2.38 7.06 -15.86
CA LEU A 126 2.43 7.72 -17.17
C LEU A 126 3.85 8.22 -17.44
N SER A 127 4.50 7.62 -18.44
CA SER A 127 5.78 8.09 -18.96
C SER A 127 5.63 8.45 -20.43
N PHE A 128 5.93 9.70 -20.79
CA PHE A 128 5.82 10.21 -22.17
C PHE A 128 4.45 9.95 -22.84
N GLY A 129 3.36 10.09 -22.07
CA GLY A 129 1.99 9.88 -22.55
C GLY A 129 1.58 8.40 -22.71
N SER A 130 2.46 7.46 -22.38
CA SER A 130 2.15 6.02 -22.39
C SER A 130 2.04 5.49 -20.97
N VAL A 131 1.02 4.66 -20.74
CA VAL A 131 0.84 3.97 -19.46
C VAL A 131 1.85 2.83 -19.36
N SER A 132 2.51 2.72 -18.20
CA SER A 132 3.48 1.67 -17.90
C SER A 132 3.16 1.02 -16.56
N ILE A 133 2.95 -0.30 -16.61
CA ILE A 133 2.79 -1.19 -15.46
C ILE A 133 3.84 -2.31 -15.47
N SER A 134 5.06 -2.00 -15.93
CA SER A 134 6.11 -3.00 -16.19
C SER A 134 6.49 -3.88 -14.98
N TYR A 135 6.16 -3.43 -13.77
CA TYR A 135 6.38 -4.16 -12.53
C TYR A 135 5.42 -5.34 -12.31
N PHE A 136 4.28 -5.41 -13.02
CA PHE A 136 3.23 -6.42 -12.81
C PHE A 136 3.75 -7.84 -12.95
N ASN A 137 4.37 -8.17 -14.08
CA ASN A 137 4.89 -9.53 -14.31
C ASN A 137 6.08 -9.84 -13.40
N ARG A 138 6.88 -8.82 -13.03
CA ARG A 138 8.04 -9.00 -12.14
C ARG A 138 7.62 -9.38 -10.73
N TYR A 139 6.56 -8.78 -10.22
CA TYR A 139 6.12 -8.96 -8.83
C TYR A 139 4.89 -9.84 -8.68
N ARG A 140 4.45 -10.51 -9.75
CA ARG A 140 3.26 -11.35 -9.72
C ARG A 140 3.31 -12.44 -8.67
N GLU A 141 4.43 -13.15 -8.55
CA GLU A 141 4.59 -14.20 -7.52
C GLU A 141 4.59 -13.62 -6.10
N ALA A 142 5.15 -12.43 -5.91
CA ALA A 142 5.26 -11.80 -4.60
C ALA A 142 3.95 -11.13 -4.14
N LEU A 143 3.19 -10.54 -5.06
CA LEU A 143 1.94 -9.84 -4.78
C LEU A 143 0.73 -10.78 -4.85
N GLY A 144 0.76 -11.80 -5.70
CA GLY A 144 -0.39 -12.64 -6.00
C GLY A 144 -1.42 -11.95 -6.90
N ASP A 145 -2.28 -12.76 -7.51
CA ASP A 145 -3.25 -12.28 -8.51
C ASP A 145 -4.34 -11.39 -7.88
N ASP A 146 -4.71 -11.63 -6.61
CA ASP A 146 -5.73 -10.84 -5.91
C ASP A 146 -5.26 -9.40 -5.63
N VAL A 147 -4.03 -9.22 -5.17
CA VAL A 147 -3.46 -7.88 -4.93
C VAL A 147 -3.23 -7.16 -6.25
N LEU A 148 -2.74 -7.85 -7.28
CA LEU A 148 -2.62 -7.28 -8.62
C LEU A 148 -3.98 -6.83 -9.17
N LEU A 149 -5.04 -7.61 -8.92
CA LEU A 149 -6.39 -7.23 -9.34
C LEU A 149 -6.87 -5.98 -8.59
N ALA A 150 -6.60 -5.88 -7.29
CA ALA A 150 -6.91 -4.68 -6.49
C ALA A 150 -6.16 -3.44 -7.01
N ILE A 151 -4.88 -3.60 -7.36
CA ILE A 151 -4.08 -2.54 -8.01
C ILE A 151 -4.73 -2.11 -9.33
N VAL A 152 -5.16 -3.07 -10.16
CA VAL A 152 -5.83 -2.74 -11.44
C VAL A 152 -7.11 -1.95 -11.21
N ASP A 153 -7.91 -2.32 -10.21
CA ASP A 153 -9.17 -1.63 -9.90
C ASP A 153 -8.90 -0.19 -9.40
N GLU A 154 -7.85 0.03 -8.59
CA GLU A 154 -7.36 1.34 -8.17
C GLU A 154 -6.88 2.18 -9.37
N LEU A 155 -6.02 1.61 -10.23
CA LEU A 155 -5.53 2.28 -11.44
C LEU A 155 -6.65 2.61 -12.40
N TRP A 156 -7.69 1.79 -12.49
CA TRP A 156 -8.85 2.06 -13.34
C TRP A 156 -9.58 3.35 -12.92
N ARG A 157 -9.66 3.61 -11.62
CA ARG A 157 -10.25 4.83 -11.05
C ARG A 157 -9.39 6.06 -11.33
N VAL A 158 -8.07 5.91 -11.21
CA VAL A 158 -7.10 7.02 -11.22
C VAL A 158 -6.57 7.35 -12.63
N LEU A 159 -6.54 6.38 -13.54
CA LEU A 159 -6.01 6.48 -14.90
C LEU A 159 -7.04 6.06 -15.96
N PRO A 160 -7.95 6.97 -16.35
CA PRO A 160 -8.86 6.74 -17.48
C PRO A 160 -8.13 6.34 -18.77
N GLU A 161 -6.93 6.88 -18.98
CA GLU A 161 -6.08 6.61 -20.15
C GLU A 161 -5.60 5.16 -20.21
N ALA A 162 -5.54 4.47 -19.07
CA ALA A 162 -5.06 3.11 -18.96
C ALA A 162 -6.14 2.06 -19.23
N GLN A 163 -7.42 2.43 -19.28
CA GLN A 163 -8.52 1.45 -19.27
C GLN A 163 -8.41 0.42 -20.40
N THR A 164 -8.13 0.84 -21.63
CA THR A 164 -7.98 -0.07 -22.78
C THR A 164 -6.86 -1.10 -22.56
N MET A 165 -5.77 -0.69 -21.92
CA MET A 165 -4.65 -1.58 -21.57
C MET A 165 -4.99 -2.47 -20.35
N LEU A 166 -5.74 -1.96 -19.37
CA LEU A 166 -6.08 -2.67 -18.15
C LEU A 166 -7.19 -3.72 -18.34
N VAL A 167 -8.09 -3.57 -19.33
CA VAL A 167 -9.13 -4.57 -19.68
C VAL A 167 -8.56 -5.98 -19.83
N PRO A 168 -7.58 -6.24 -20.73
CA PRO A 168 -7.03 -7.57 -20.92
C PRO A 168 -6.27 -8.06 -19.69
N VAL A 169 -5.56 -7.18 -18.98
CA VAL A 169 -4.85 -7.55 -17.74
C VAL A 169 -5.82 -8.02 -16.67
N ARG A 170 -6.93 -7.30 -16.46
CA ARG A 170 -7.98 -7.67 -15.51
C ARG A 170 -8.61 -9.02 -15.86
N LYS A 171 -8.86 -9.27 -17.15
CA LYS A 171 -9.39 -10.56 -17.63
C LYS A 171 -8.40 -11.70 -17.38
N TYR A 172 -7.12 -11.47 -17.65
CA TYR A 172 -6.06 -12.44 -17.44
C TYR A 172 -5.90 -12.84 -15.97
N LEU A 173 -5.89 -11.85 -15.07
CA LEU A 173 -5.80 -12.07 -13.62
C LEU A 173 -7.02 -12.81 -13.06
N ARG A 174 -8.24 -12.48 -13.52
CA ARG A 174 -9.48 -13.18 -13.10
C ARG A 174 -9.60 -14.58 -13.69
N GLY A 175 -9.08 -14.79 -14.89
CA GLY A 175 -9.20 -16.04 -15.65
C GLY A 175 -8.14 -17.09 -15.35
N GLY A 176 -7.27 -16.87 -14.35
CA GLY A 176 -6.21 -17.82 -14.03
C GLY A 176 -5.17 -17.98 -15.14
N GLY A 177 -4.96 -16.95 -15.95
CA GLY A 177 -3.87 -16.93 -16.93
C GLY A 177 -4.13 -17.61 -18.28
N VAL A 178 -5.37 -17.91 -18.65
CA VAL A 178 -5.70 -18.44 -19.99
C VAL A 178 -6.10 -17.27 -20.90
N LEU A 179 -5.25 -16.95 -21.89
CA LEU A 179 -5.56 -16.07 -23.03
C LEU A 179 -6.20 -16.88 -24.15
#